data_AF-A0A376W000-F1
#
_entry.id   AF-A0A376W000-F1
#
_cell.length_a   1.000
_cell.length_b   1.000
_cell.length_c   1.000
_cell.angle_alpha   90.00
_cell.angle_beta   90.00
_cell.angle_gamma   90.00
#
_symmetry.space_group_name_H-M   'P 1'
#
loop_
_entity.id
_entity.type
_entity.pdbx_description
1 polymer ?
#
loop_
_entity_poly.entity_id
_entity_poly.type
_entity_poly.pdbx_seq_one_letter_code
_entity_poly.pdbx_strand_id
1 'polypeptide(L)'
;MQGEFDLMTSDYASHPQHFNHMVDAFRRDLKQYHSQLNKITDAPWFCGDTTWYWKENFPHAYEAIYGNYQNNVLANIIFVDFQQQGERGLTNAPNEDPDDLSTGYYGSAYRSPENWTTALRSSHFSAAARRGIISDRFVEAILQFWRER
;
A
#
# COMPACT_ATOMS: atom_id res chain seq x y z
N MET A 1 1.29 -3.96 1.12
CA MET A 1 1.42 -2.92 0.06
C MET A 1 2.44 -3.45 -0.92
N GLN A 2 2.01 -3.78 -2.13
CA GLN A 2 2.86 -4.34 -3.18
C GLN A 2 2.15 -4.13 -4.53
N GLY A 3 2.94 -4.07 -5.60
CA GLY A 3 2.46 -4.06 -6.99
C GLY A 3 3.30 -3.16 -7.88
N GLU A 4 4.03 -2.21 -7.30
CA GLU A 4 4.78 -1.15 -7.99
C GLU A 4 5.68 -1.66 -9.12
N PHE A 5 6.42 -2.75 -8.89
CA PHE A 5 7.36 -3.25 -9.89
C PHE A 5 6.66 -4.04 -10.99
N ASP A 6 5.58 -4.73 -10.67
CA ASP A 6 4.78 -5.47 -11.65
C ASP A 6 4.10 -4.52 -12.64
N LEU A 7 3.78 -3.29 -12.22
CA LEU A 7 3.25 -2.23 -13.10
C LEU A 7 4.15 -1.94 -14.32
N MET A 8 5.46 -2.16 -14.17
CA MET A 8 6.46 -1.87 -15.21
C MET A 8 6.67 -3.05 -16.17
N THR A 9 6.12 -4.22 -15.86
CA THR A 9 6.38 -5.44 -16.63
C THR A 9 5.37 -5.59 -17.77
N SER A 10 5.77 -6.30 -18.83
CA SER A 10 4.84 -6.69 -19.89
C SER A 10 3.80 -7.71 -19.43
N ASP A 11 4.02 -8.36 -18.28
CA ASP A 11 3.17 -9.41 -17.72
C ASP A 11 2.33 -8.92 -16.52
N TYR A 12 2.15 -7.59 -16.37
CA TYR A 12 1.40 -7.02 -15.25
C TYR A 12 0.00 -7.62 -15.05
N ALA A 13 -0.61 -8.12 -16.13
CA ALA A 13 -1.94 -8.72 -16.12
C ALA A 13 -1.99 -10.11 -15.44
N SER A 14 -0.84 -10.76 -15.22
CA SER A 14 -0.77 -12.03 -14.48
C SER A 14 -0.79 -11.85 -12.97
N HIS A 15 -0.41 -10.67 -12.48
CA HIS A 15 -0.31 -10.33 -11.05
C HIS A 15 -1.60 -10.65 -10.27
N PRO A 16 -2.82 -10.28 -10.71
CA PRO A 16 -4.05 -10.61 -9.99
C PRO A 16 -4.19 -12.09 -9.63
N GLN A 17 -3.87 -12.99 -10.57
CA GLN A 17 -3.93 -14.43 -10.34
C GLN A 17 -2.81 -14.90 -9.42
N HIS A 18 -1.59 -14.40 -9.60
CA HIS A 18 -0.46 -14.72 -8.71
C HIS A 18 -0.74 -14.31 -7.27
N PHE A 19 -1.28 -13.10 -7.07
CA PHE A 19 -1.68 -12.62 -5.75
C PHE A 19 -2.76 -13.52 -5.13
N ASN A 20 -3.83 -13.84 -5.87
CA ASN A 20 -4.92 -14.67 -5.35
C ASN A 20 -4.42 -16.07 -4.95
N HIS A 21 -3.59 -16.71 -5.79
CA HIS A 21 -2.99 -18.00 -5.46
C HIS A 21 -2.12 -17.95 -4.20
N MET A 22 -1.36 -16.87 -4.00
CA MET A 22 -0.55 -16.66 -2.80
C MET A 22 -1.42 -16.48 -1.55
N VAL A 23 -2.50 -15.70 -1.62
CA VAL A 23 -3.44 -15.51 -0.51
C VAL A 23 -4.08 -16.85 -0.10
N ASP A 24 -4.54 -17.64 -1.08
CA ASP A 24 -5.13 -18.95 -0.81
C ASP A 24 -4.12 -19.91 -0.19
N ALA A 25 -2.87 -19.92 -0.69
CA ALA A 25 -1.79 -20.71 -0.10
C ALA A 25 -1.52 -20.30 1.35
N PHE A 26 -1.40 -19.00 1.62
CA PHE A 26 -1.20 -18.46 2.96
C PHE A 26 -2.32 -18.88 3.92
N ARG A 27 -3.58 -18.80 3.48
CA ARG A 27 -4.74 -19.22 4.31
C ARG A 27 -4.76 -20.72 4.56
N ARG A 28 -4.40 -21.54 3.58
CA ARG A 28 -4.25 -22.99 3.78
C ARG A 28 -3.19 -23.30 4.83
N ASP A 29 -2.03 -22.65 4.75
CA ASP A 29 -0.89 -22.90 5.64
C ASP A 29 -1.17 -22.42 7.08
N LEU A 30 -1.95 -21.34 7.23
CA LEU A 30 -2.38 -20.82 8.54
C LEU A 30 -3.58 -21.56 9.14
N LYS A 31 -4.31 -22.37 8.38
CA LYS A 31 -5.56 -23.00 8.84
C LYS A 31 -5.41 -23.80 10.13
N GLN A 32 -4.24 -24.38 10.38
CA GLN A 32 -3.95 -25.11 11.62
C GLN A 32 -4.00 -24.23 12.88
N TYR A 33 -3.78 -22.91 12.75
CA TYR A 33 -3.80 -21.94 13.84
C TYR A 33 -5.17 -21.30 14.07
N HIS A 34 -6.26 -21.91 13.58
CA HIS A 34 -7.63 -21.37 13.67
C HIS A 34 -8.07 -20.96 15.09
N SER A 35 -7.57 -21.61 16.14
CA SER A 35 -7.85 -21.25 17.54
C SER A 35 -7.37 -19.85 17.90
N GLN A 36 -6.39 -19.31 17.17
CA GLN A 36 -5.84 -17.97 17.34
C GLN A 36 -6.37 -16.98 16.30
N LEU A 37 -7.18 -17.44 15.34
CA LEU A 37 -7.78 -16.58 14.31
C LEU A 37 -9.11 -15.97 14.77
N ASN A 38 -9.37 -15.82 16.07
CA ASN A 38 -10.58 -15.13 16.58
C ASN A 38 -11.90 -15.61 15.94
N LYS A 39 -12.02 -16.91 15.64
CA LYS A 39 -13.16 -17.54 14.96
C LYS A 39 -13.40 -17.13 13.50
N ILE A 40 -12.44 -16.52 12.82
CA ILE A 40 -12.49 -16.30 11.37
C ILE A 40 -11.72 -17.39 10.63
N THR A 41 -12.26 -17.85 9.50
CA THR A 41 -11.59 -18.80 8.60
C THR A 41 -10.56 -18.15 7.70
N ASP A 42 -10.84 -16.92 7.28
CA ASP A 42 -10.05 -16.21 6.27
C ASP A 42 -9.48 -14.93 6.85
N ALA A 43 -8.23 -14.97 7.32
CA ALA A 43 -7.55 -13.78 7.86
C ALA A 43 -7.61 -12.62 6.84
N PRO A 44 -7.89 -11.38 7.29
CA PRO A 44 -8.00 -10.22 6.42
C PRO A 44 -6.66 -9.85 5.81
N TRP A 45 -6.68 -9.43 4.55
CA TRP A 45 -5.57 -8.77 3.88
C TRP A 45 -5.93 -7.30 3.66
N PHE A 46 -5.27 -6.42 4.40
CA PHE A 46 -5.38 -4.97 4.21
C PHE A 46 -4.38 -4.55 3.13
N CYS A 47 -4.88 -4.38 1.91
CA CYS A 47 -4.11 -4.10 0.71
C CYS A 47 -4.05 -2.58 0.49
N GLY A 48 -2.98 -1.97 1.00
CA GLY A 48 -2.78 -0.53 0.83
C GLY A 48 -2.38 -0.12 -0.59
N ASP A 49 -2.81 1.08 -0.93
CA ASP A 49 -2.57 1.76 -2.20
C ASP A 49 -1.09 2.20 -2.38
N THR A 50 -0.78 2.89 -3.48
CA THR A 50 0.55 3.39 -3.83
C THR A 50 0.58 4.90 -4.08
N THR A 51 1.78 5.45 -4.31
CA THR A 51 1.99 6.89 -4.54
C THR A 51 1.39 7.36 -5.88
N TRP A 52 1.14 8.66 -6.01
CA TRP A 52 0.70 9.28 -7.26
C TRP A 52 1.60 8.95 -8.47
N TYR A 53 2.93 8.82 -8.25
CA TYR A 53 3.87 8.50 -9.33
C TYR A 53 3.46 7.23 -10.09
N TRP A 54 3.21 6.15 -9.36
CA TRP A 54 2.88 4.85 -9.95
C TRP A 54 1.54 4.89 -10.67
N LYS A 55 0.55 5.58 -10.10
CA LYS A 55 -0.79 5.73 -10.69
C LYS A 55 -0.76 6.49 -12.00
N GLU A 56 -0.04 7.61 -12.03
CA GLU A 56 0.01 8.49 -13.21
C GLU A 56 0.86 7.89 -14.34
N ASN A 57 1.94 7.19 -14.02
CA ASN A 57 2.86 6.67 -15.02
C ASN A 57 2.44 5.29 -15.57
N PHE A 58 1.63 4.54 -14.82
CA PHE A 58 1.20 3.18 -15.21
C PHE A 58 -0.31 2.97 -15.03
N PRO A 59 -1.19 3.84 -15.56
CA PRO A 59 -2.62 3.83 -15.25
C PRO A 59 -3.32 2.51 -15.61
N HIS A 60 -3.00 1.93 -16.77
CA HIS A 60 -3.58 0.64 -17.19
C HIS A 60 -3.16 -0.53 -16.30
N ALA A 61 -1.87 -0.61 -15.96
CA ALA A 61 -1.39 -1.65 -15.07
C ALA A 61 -1.88 -1.45 -13.64
N TYR A 62 -2.00 -0.19 -13.20
CA TYR A 62 -2.55 0.17 -11.89
C TYR A 62 -4.00 -0.27 -11.77
N GLU A 63 -4.83 -0.03 -12.79
CA GLU A 63 -6.20 -0.50 -12.84
C GLU A 63 -6.29 -2.03 -12.73
N ALA A 64 -5.43 -2.77 -13.43
CA ALA A 64 -5.40 -4.23 -13.35
C ALA A 64 -4.98 -4.75 -11.95
N ILE A 65 -3.88 -4.20 -11.41
CA ILE A 65 -3.27 -4.70 -10.16
C ILE A 65 -4.02 -4.19 -8.92
N TYR A 66 -4.13 -2.87 -8.76
CA TYR A 66 -4.76 -2.26 -7.59
C TYR A 66 -6.28 -2.33 -7.68
N GLY A 67 -6.86 -2.38 -8.88
CA GLY A 67 -8.29 -2.68 -9.05
C GLY A 67 -8.65 -4.10 -8.60
N ASN A 68 -7.75 -5.08 -8.71
CA ASN A 68 -7.94 -6.42 -8.14
C ASN A 68 -7.89 -6.43 -6.60
N TYR A 69 -7.22 -5.47 -5.96
CA TYR A 69 -7.32 -5.31 -4.51
C TYR A 69 -8.65 -4.70 -4.06
N GLN A 70 -9.25 -3.85 -4.89
CA GLN A 70 -10.58 -3.26 -4.63
C GLN A 70 -11.72 -4.25 -4.90
N ASN A 71 -11.60 -5.02 -5.98
CA ASN A 71 -12.68 -5.88 -6.51
C ASN A 71 -12.27 -7.36 -6.50
N ASN A 72 -11.58 -7.80 -5.44
CA ASN A 72 -11.08 -9.16 -5.36
C ASN A 72 -12.22 -10.17 -5.22
N VAL A 73 -12.04 -11.36 -5.81
CA VAL A 73 -13.00 -12.47 -5.68
C VAL A 73 -12.86 -13.21 -4.34
N LEU A 74 -11.70 -13.12 -3.69
CA LEU A 74 -11.46 -13.75 -2.40
C LEU A 74 -12.08 -12.93 -1.27
N ALA A 75 -12.62 -13.61 -0.26
CA ALA A 75 -13.15 -12.95 0.92
C ALA A 75 -12.06 -12.17 1.68
N ASN A 76 -12.45 -11.12 2.40
CA ASN A 76 -11.61 -10.34 3.31
C ASN A 76 -10.32 -9.80 2.66
N ILE A 77 -10.41 -9.36 1.41
CA ILE A 77 -9.42 -8.46 0.80
C ILE A 77 -9.99 -7.04 0.94
N ILE A 78 -9.30 -6.19 1.69
CA ILE A 78 -9.76 -4.84 2.03
C ILE A 78 -8.76 -3.85 1.45
N PHE A 79 -9.20 -3.05 0.48
CA PHE A 79 -8.38 -1.98 -0.08
C PHE A 79 -8.28 -0.80 0.89
N VAL A 80 -7.08 -0.24 1.04
CA VAL A 80 -6.81 0.91 1.93
C VAL A 80 -6.12 2.01 1.13
N ASP A 81 -6.85 3.08 0.83
CA ASP A 81 -6.35 4.27 0.14
C ASP A 81 -5.94 5.39 1.12
N PHE A 82 -5.18 6.36 0.61
CA PHE A 82 -4.58 7.42 1.44
C PHE A 82 -4.88 8.85 0.97
N GLN A 83 -5.42 9.02 -0.24
CA GLN A 83 -5.69 10.33 -0.83
C GLN A 83 -6.71 10.21 -1.96
N GLN A 84 -7.35 11.33 -2.33
CA GLN A 84 -8.32 11.37 -3.43
C GLN A 84 -7.65 11.08 -4.79
N GLN A 85 -8.46 10.64 -5.76
CA GLN A 85 -7.99 10.36 -7.11
C GLN A 85 -7.48 11.64 -7.79
N GLY A 86 -6.27 11.57 -8.35
CA GLY A 86 -5.63 12.70 -9.05
C GLY A 86 -4.83 13.64 -8.14
N GLU A 87 -4.89 13.47 -6.82
CA GLU A 87 -4.06 14.24 -5.88
C GLU A 87 -2.60 13.79 -5.93
N ARG A 88 -1.68 14.76 -5.81
CA ARG A 88 -0.25 14.54 -5.56
C ARG A 88 0.08 14.90 -4.11
N GLY A 89 1.32 14.65 -3.70
CA GLY A 89 1.74 14.80 -2.31
C GLY A 89 2.08 13.48 -1.65
N LEU A 90 2.44 13.55 -0.36
CA LEU A 90 2.76 12.43 0.51
C LEU A 90 4.04 11.66 0.15
N THR A 91 4.83 12.07 -0.84
CA THR A 91 6.04 11.33 -1.27
C THR A 91 7.35 11.91 -0.75
N ASN A 92 8.45 11.20 -0.97
CA ASN A 92 9.80 11.72 -0.71
C ASN A 92 10.27 12.77 -1.74
N ALA A 93 9.40 13.28 -2.61
CA ALA A 93 9.71 14.46 -3.40
C ALA A 93 9.97 15.65 -2.46
N PRO A 94 11.07 16.41 -2.59
CA PRO A 94 11.44 17.46 -1.63
C PRO A 94 10.36 18.51 -1.37
N ASN A 95 9.52 18.81 -2.36
CA ASN A 95 8.39 19.76 -2.22
C ASN A 95 7.16 19.16 -1.52
N GLU A 96 7.13 17.85 -1.28
CA GLU A 96 6.01 17.12 -0.66
C GLU A 96 6.33 16.62 0.77
N ASP A 97 7.55 16.84 1.23
CA ASP A 97 8.05 16.43 2.55
C ASP A 97 8.80 17.59 3.23
N PRO A 98 8.08 18.65 3.64
CA PRO A 98 8.68 19.85 4.22
C PRO A 98 9.22 19.59 5.63
N ASP A 99 10.21 20.39 6.02
CA ASP A 99 10.73 20.44 7.38
C ASP A 99 9.67 20.92 8.37
N ASP A 100 9.74 20.40 9.59
CA ASP A 100 9.12 21.01 10.77
C ASP A 100 10.20 21.25 11.82
N LEU A 101 10.72 22.48 11.83
CA LEU A 101 11.79 22.90 12.72
C LEU A 101 11.38 22.90 14.19
N SER A 102 10.08 23.00 14.50
CA SER A 102 9.60 23.01 15.88
C SER A 102 9.74 21.65 16.56
N THR A 103 9.67 20.58 15.77
CA THR A 103 9.84 19.18 16.22
C THR A 103 11.21 18.61 15.88
N GLY A 104 12.06 19.38 15.18
CA GLY A 104 13.36 18.92 14.68
C GLY A 104 13.24 17.93 13.52
N TYR A 105 12.10 17.91 12.82
CA TYR A 105 11.91 17.08 11.65
C TYR A 105 12.53 17.77 10.42
N TYR A 106 13.59 17.16 9.89
CA TYR A 106 14.16 17.51 8.59
C TYR A 106 13.67 16.52 7.54
N GLY A 107 12.98 17.04 6.53
CA GLY A 107 12.41 16.29 5.45
C GLY A 107 13.46 15.75 4.49
N SER A 108 12.99 15.09 3.44
CA SER A 108 13.82 14.35 2.51
C SER A 108 14.66 15.22 1.56
N ALA A 109 14.51 16.56 1.61
CA ALA A 109 15.28 17.52 0.81
C ALA A 109 16.80 17.49 1.09
N TYR A 110 17.21 17.08 2.29
CA TYR A 110 18.62 16.98 2.70
C TYR A 110 19.30 15.70 2.24
N ARG A 111 18.57 14.80 1.57
CA ARG A 111 19.13 13.57 1.00
C ARG A 111 19.80 13.85 -0.34
N SER A 112 20.91 13.17 -0.60
CA SER A 112 21.69 13.23 -1.84
C SER A 112 21.82 11.83 -2.48
N PRO A 113 22.38 11.71 -3.70
CA PRO A 113 22.64 10.41 -4.31
C PRO A 113 23.41 9.42 -3.43
N GLU A 114 24.24 9.93 -2.52
CA GLU A 114 25.06 9.13 -1.61
C GLU A 114 24.26 8.49 -0.47
N ASN A 115 23.03 8.97 -0.21
CA ASN A 115 22.27 8.56 0.98
C ASN A 115 20.73 8.48 0.82
N TRP A 116 20.19 8.70 -0.39
CA TRP A 116 18.78 8.43 -0.68
C TRP A 116 18.54 6.94 -0.97
N THR A 117 17.29 6.51 -0.96
CA THR A 117 16.91 5.13 -1.29
C THR A 117 16.89 4.89 -2.80
N THR A 118 16.30 5.83 -3.55
CA THR A 118 16.20 5.79 -5.01
C THR A 118 16.28 7.21 -5.57
N ALA A 119 16.78 7.33 -6.80
CA ALA A 119 16.76 8.59 -7.53
C ALA A 119 15.33 9.08 -7.80
N LEU A 120 14.39 8.16 -7.96
CA LEU A 120 12.99 8.46 -8.24
C LEU A 120 12.23 8.78 -6.95
N ARG A 121 12.31 10.03 -6.52
CA ARG A 121 11.83 10.47 -5.20
C ARG A 121 10.33 10.25 -4.95
N SER A 122 9.48 10.50 -5.95
CA SER A 122 8.03 10.37 -5.83
C SER A 122 7.49 8.95 -5.82
N SER A 123 8.34 7.94 -6.05
CA SER A 123 7.92 6.52 -6.02
C SER A 123 7.66 5.96 -4.62
N HIS A 124 7.95 6.73 -3.56
CA HIS A 124 7.84 6.27 -2.17
C HIS A 124 7.17 7.33 -1.30
N PHE A 125 6.28 6.90 -0.40
CA PHE A 125 5.72 7.77 0.63
C PHE A 125 6.77 8.31 1.60
N SER A 126 6.59 9.56 2.04
CA SER A 126 7.44 10.27 3.00
C SER A 126 7.33 9.71 4.41
N ALA A 127 8.27 10.08 5.28
CA ALA A 127 8.19 9.73 6.69
C ALA A 127 7.00 10.42 7.38
N ALA A 128 6.68 11.66 7.01
CA ALA A 128 5.50 12.35 7.50
C ALA A 128 4.20 11.62 7.14
N ALA A 129 4.02 11.23 5.86
CA ALA A 129 2.83 10.51 5.42
C ALA A 129 2.66 9.15 6.13
N ARG A 130 3.77 8.43 6.36
CA ARG A 130 3.78 7.13 7.05
C ARG A 130 3.38 7.22 8.52
N ARG A 131 3.73 8.31 9.21
CA ARG A 131 3.38 8.54 10.61
C ARG A 131 1.96 9.10 10.79
N GLY A 132 1.38 9.66 9.74
CA GLY A 132 0.02 10.19 9.73
C GLY A 132 -0.90 9.31 8.90
N ILE A 133 -1.36 9.86 7.76
CA ILE A 133 -2.48 9.30 7.00
C ILE A 133 -2.34 7.83 6.62
N ILE A 134 -1.14 7.33 6.33
CA ILE A 134 -0.98 5.92 5.96
C ILE A 134 -1.30 5.02 7.16
N SER A 135 -0.70 5.28 8.32
CA SER A 135 -1.01 4.52 9.53
C SER A 135 -2.46 4.71 9.97
N ASP A 136 -2.99 5.93 9.86
CA ASP A 136 -4.37 6.23 10.26
C ASP A 136 -5.37 5.38 9.47
N ARG A 137 -5.24 5.34 8.14
CA ARG A 137 -6.14 4.59 7.25
C ARG A 137 -6.07 3.07 7.49
N PHE A 138 -4.87 2.54 7.75
CA PHE A 138 -4.74 1.13 8.13
C PHE A 138 -5.39 0.83 9.47
N VAL A 139 -5.17 1.68 10.49
CA VAL A 139 -5.77 1.50 11.82
C VAL A 139 -7.29 1.56 11.73
N GLU A 140 -7.85 2.51 10.98
CA GLU A 140 -9.29 2.62 10.71
C GLU A 140 -9.84 1.32 10.11
N ALA A 141 -9.23 0.84 9.01
CA ALA A 141 -9.69 -0.38 8.34
C ALA A 141 -9.59 -1.63 9.25
N ILE A 142 -8.50 -1.76 10.01
CA ILE A 142 -8.30 -2.86 10.95
C ILE A 142 -9.36 -2.82 12.05
N LEU A 143 -9.55 -1.67 12.70
CA LEU A 143 -10.53 -1.51 13.76
C LEU A 143 -11.95 -1.76 13.25
N GLN A 144 -12.29 -1.26 12.06
CA GLN A 144 -13.58 -1.45 11.44
C GLN A 144 -13.86 -2.95 11.19
N PHE A 145 -12.93 -3.63 10.51
CA PHE A 145 -13.08 -5.06 10.19
C PHE A 145 -13.34 -5.92 11.43
N TRP A 146 -12.63 -5.67 12.53
CA TRP A 146 -12.77 -6.46 13.76
C TRP A 146 -13.96 -6.06 14.63
N ARG A 147 -14.58 -4.88 14.42
CA ARG A 147 -15.78 -4.44 15.16
C ARG A 147 -17.08 -4.86 14.49
N GLU A 148 -17.09 -5.05 13.18
CA GLU A 148 -18.29 -5.37 12.39
C GLU A 148 -18.60 -6.88 12.32
N ARG A 149 -17.91 -7.71 13.12
CA ARG A 149 -18.00 -9.17 13.13
C ARG A 149 -18.39 -9.69 14.51
#